data_AF-A0A1G9VCR6-F1
#
_entry.id   AF-A0A1G9VCR6-F1
#
_cell.length_a   1.000
_cell.length_b   1.000
_cell.length_c   1.000
_cell.angle_alpha   90.00
_cell.angle_beta   90.00
_cell.angle_gamma   90.00
#
_symmetry.space_group_name_H-M   'P 1'
#
loop_
_entity.id
_entity.type
_entity.pdbx_description
1 polymer ?
#
loop_
_entity_poly.entity_id
_entity_poly.type
_entity_poly.pdbx_seq_one_letter_code
_entity_poly.pdbx_strand_id
1 'polypeptide(L)'
;MLELYAIADGRRRPGVDDPSVVICCDEFGPLNLQPHPGKQWAPQAVGRGDQCRPRRRRRRATYTRPHGVRHLIAGYDLSTDRLYGHVKARKGRTEFLAFCRYLRSLHPAEVRIAIVLDNFSPHLSTRTDPRVGKWAANNVELAYVPFYGSWLNRIEAQFTALRYFALDGTDHESHREQASMIRRYIAWRNRHVTDPSLRKVIRRADTIKRAKVA
;
A
#
# COMPACT_ATOMS: atom_id res chain seq x y z
N MET A 1 -14.55 6.65 -11.54
CA MET A 1 -13.17 6.13 -11.29
C MET A 1 -12.16 6.61 -12.33
N LEU A 2 -12.31 6.33 -13.64
CA LEU A 2 -11.34 6.80 -14.65
C LEU A 2 -11.21 8.34 -14.68
N GLU A 3 -12.30 9.06 -14.45
CA GLU A 3 -12.28 10.51 -14.31
C GLU A 3 -11.51 11.00 -13.09
N LEU A 4 -11.61 10.31 -11.94
CA LEU A 4 -10.82 10.60 -10.74
C LEU A 4 -9.33 10.44 -11.02
N TYR A 5 -8.95 9.40 -11.78
CA TYR A 5 -7.57 9.23 -12.21
C TYR A 5 -7.12 10.28 -13.22
N ALA A 6 -8.00 10.75 -14.10
CA ALA A 6 -7.68 11.88 -14.98
C ALA A 6 -7.47 13.17 -14.18
N ILE A 7 -8.25 13.40 -13.12
CA ILE A 7 -8.05 14.51 -12.17
C ILE A 7 -6.70 14.35 -11.45
N ALA A 8 -6.44 13.18 -10.86
CA ALA A 8 -5.21 12.91 -10.13
C ALA A 8 -3.95 13.03 -11.01
N ASP A 9 -4.04 12.63 -12.28
CA ASP A 9 -2.97 12.75 -13.27
C ASP A 9 -2.83 14.17 -13.86
N GLY A 10 -3.70 15.12 -13.46
CA GLY A 10 -3.74 16.48 -14.01
C GLY A 10 -4.19 16.57 -15.47
N ARG A 11 -4.76 15.48 -16.02
CA ARG A 11 -5.31 15.44 -17.39
C ARG A 11 -6.68 16.09 -17.50
N ARG A 12 -7.40 16.20 -16.37
CA ARG A 12 -8.71 16.88 -16.27
C ARG A 12 -8.68 17.81 -15.06
N ARG A 13 -9.23 19.02 -15.22
CA ARG A 13 -9.46 19.92 -14.07
C ARG A 13 -10.71 19.44 -13.32
N PRO A 14 -10.68 19.35 -11.98
CA PRO A 14 -11.87 19.04 -11.21
C PRO A 14 -12.91 20.16 -11.39
N GLY A 15 -14.17 19.79 -11.57
CA GLY A 15 -15.31 20.70 -11.47
C GLY A 15 -15.57 21.14 -10.02
N VAL A 16 -16.59 21.98 -9.82
CA VAL A 16 -16.91 22.57 -8.51
C VAL A 16 -17.23 21.50 -7.45
N ASP A 17 -17.93 20.44 -7.84
CA ASP A 17 -18.32 19.34 -6.94
C ASP A 17 -17.42 18.12 -7.03
N ASP A 18 -16.36 18.17 -7.87
CA ASP A 18 -15.47 17.04 -8.05
C ASP A 18 -14.46 16.94 -6.90
N PRO A 19 -14.07 15.71 -6.50
CA PRO A 19 -12.96 15.51 -5.58
C PRO A 19 -11.66 16.10 -6.13
N SER A 20 -10.96 16.89 -5.32
CA SER A 20 -9.65 17.45 -5.67
C SER A 20 -8.48 16.61 -5.17
N VAL A 21 -8.73 15.69 -4.23
CA VAL A 21 -7.78 14.71 -3.72
C VAL A 21 -8.31 13.31 -4.00
N VAL A 22 -7.45 12.44 -4.53
CA VAL A 22 -7.78 11.05 -4.83
C VAL A 22 -6.84 10.12 -4.09
N ILE A 23 -7.39 9.25 -3.26
CA ILE A 23 -6.65 8.30 -2.42
C ILE A 23 -7.09 6.88 -2.82
N CYS A 24 -6.14 6.05 -3.24
CA CYS A 24 -6.37 4.62 -3.43
C CYS A 24 -6.20 3.90 -2.09
N CYS A 25 -7.15 3.11 -1.63
CA CYS A 25 -7.08 2.41 -0.35
C CYS A 25 -7.35 0.93 -0.52
N ASP A 26 -6.65 0.10 0.25
CA ASP A 26 -6.73 -1.35 0.21
C ASP A 26 -6.04 -2.01 1.42
N GLU A 27 -6.24 -3.31 1.60
CA GLU A 27 -5.55 -4.13 2.58
C GLU A 27 -4.45 -5.02 2.03
N PHE A 28 -3.31 -4.98 2.70
CA PHE A 28 -2.20 -5.87 2.44
C PHE A 28 -2.04 -6.91 3.57
N GLY A 29 -1.99 -8.18 3.19
CA GLY A 29 -1.79 -9.29 4.10
C GLY A 29 -2.36 -10.61 3.54
N PRO A 30 -2.41 -11.67 4.37
CA PRO A 30 -2.04 -11.71 5.78
C PRO A 30 -0.54 -11.49 6.03
N LEU A 31 -0.22 -10.71 7.08
CA LEU A 31 1.14 -10.52 7.58
C LEU A 31 1.42 -11.59 8.64
N ASN A 32 2.06 -12.68 8.20
CA ASN A 32 2.47 -13.79 9.04
C ASN A 32 3.90 -13.59 9.55
N LEU A 33 4.20 -14.08 10.76
CA LEU A 33 5.57 -14.23 11.24
C LEU A 33 6.15 -15.54 10.71
N GLN A 34 6.68 -15.48 9.49
CA GLN A 34 7.36 -16.61 8.86
C GLN A 34 8.59 -16.11 8.11
N PRO A 35 9.59 -16.97 7.89
CA PRO A 35 10.71 -16.62 7.03
C PRO A 35 10.22 -16.34 5.61
N HIS A 36 10.49 -15.14 5.12
CA HIS A 36 10.19 -14.76 3.75
C HIS A 36 11.33 -15.17 2.82
N PRO A 37 11.03 -15.71 1.62
CA PRO A 37 12.06 -15.96 0.64
C PRO A 37 12.75 -14.66 0.22
N GLY A 38 14.05 -14.74 -0.08
CA GLY A 38 14.85 -13.60 -0.49
C GLY A 38 16.31 -13.98 -0.73
N LYS A 39 17.10 -13.00 -1.14
CA LYS A 39 18.53 -13.12 -1.42
C LYS A 39 19.31 -12.31 -0.39
N GLN A 40 20.41 -12.87 0.09
CA GLN A 40 21.32 -12.19 1.03
C GLN A 40 22.76 -12.55 0.66
N TRP A 41 23.68 -11.62 0.89
CA TRP A 41 25.11 -11.91 0.83
C TRP A 41 25.47 -12.91 1.93
N ALA A 42 26.21 -13.95 1.56
CA ALA A 42 26.70 -14.95 2.49
C ALA A 42 28.13 -15.35 2.07
N PRO A 43 29.00 -15.70 3.03
CA PRO A 43 30.31 -16.26 2.71
C PRO A 43 30.17 -17.47 1.78
N GLN A 44 31.06 -17.59 0.80
CA GLN A 44 31.12 -18.78 -0.04
C GLN A 44 31.47 -20.00 0.83
N ALA A 45 30.63 -21.03 0.76
CA ALA A 45 30.94 -22.30 1.40
C ALA A 45 31.96 -23.07 0.55
N VAL A 46 33.09 -23.46 1.15
CA VAL A 46 34.08 -24.36 0.54
C VAL A 46 33.96 -25.73 1.23
N GLY A 47 33.83 -26.81 0.45
CA GLY A 47 33.64 -28.17 0.99
C GLY A 47 32.41 -28.28 1.91
N ARG A 48 32.56 -28.89 3.09
CA ARG A 48 31.49 -29.01 4.11
C ARG A 48 31.27 -27.71 4.93
N GLY A 49 32.00 -26.65 4.59
CA GLY A 49 32.01 -25.39 5.33
C GLY A 49 32.84 -25.47 6.61
N ASP A 50 33.47 -24.35 6.97
CA ASP A 50 34.21 -24.18 8.22
C ASP A 50 33.22 -24.01 9.40
N GLN A 51 33.35 -24.84 10.44
CA GLN A 51 32.48 -24.77 11.61
C GLN A 51 32.74 -23.52 12.47
N CYS A 52 33.94 -22.94 12.37
CA CYS A 52 34.33 -21.72 13.08
C CYS A 52 33.85 -20.46 12.35
N ARG A 53 33.35 -20.57 11.11
CA ARG A 53 32.79 -19.44 10.35
C ARG A 53 31.27 -19.34 10.54
N PRO A 54 30.72 -18.12 10.51
CA PRO A 54 29.28 -17.93 10.58
C PRO A 54 28.60 -18.66 9.41
N ARG A 55 27.83 -19.71 9.75
CA ARG A 55 27.04 -20.46 8.78
C ARG A 55 25.89 -19.61 8.27
N ARG A 56 25.49 -19.85 7.01
CA ARG A 56 24.24 -19.29 6.48
C ARG A 56 23.09 -19.70 7.41
N ARG A 57 22.37 -18.71 7.97
CA ARG A 57 21.20 -18.98 8.82
C ARG A 57 20.25 -19.92 8.09
N ARG A 58 19.98 -21.08 8.70
CA ARG A 58 18.94 -22.00 8.22
C ARG A 58 17.60 -21.32 8.45
N ARG A 59 16.71 -21.37 7.45
CA ARG A 59 15.35 -20.84 7.61
C ARG A 59 14.61 -21.66 8.67
N ARG A 60 13.97 -20.97 9.60
CA ARG A 60 13.10 -21.60 10.60
C ARG A 60 11.98 -22.37 9.88
N ALA A 61 11.63 -23.55 10.39
CA ALA A 61 10.48 -24.28 9.88
C ALA A 61 9.17 -23.68 10.40
N THR A 62 8.14 -23.60 9.56
CA THR A 62 6.86 -22.94 9.89
C THR A 62 5.76 -23.95 10.25
N TYR A 63 6.10 -25.03 10.97
CA TYR A 63 5.13 -26.07 11.36
C TYR A 63 4.10 -25.56 12.38
N THR A 64 4.51 -24.66 13.28
CA THR A 64 3.64 -24.07 14.30
C THR A 64 3.55 -22.57 14.08
N ARG A 65 2.32 -22.01 14.09
CA ARG A 65 2.06 -20.57 13.87
C ARG A 65 1.32 -19.94 15.07
N PRO A 66 1.98 -19.78 16.22
CA PRO A 66 1.31 -19.41 17.47
C PRO A 66 0.93 -17.92 17.56
N HIS A 67 1.53 -17.06 16.73
CA HIS A 67 1.44 -15.60 16.90
C HIS A 67 0.29 -14.92 16.14
N GLY A 68 -0.57 -15.70 15.48
CA GLY A 68 -1.63 -15.18 14.62
C GLY A 68 -1.10 -14.29 13.49
N VAL A 69 -2.00 -13.51 12.88
CA VAL A 69 -1.70 -12.68 11.72
C VAL A 69 -1.96 -11.20 12.00
N ARG A 70 -1.37 -10.33 11.19
CA ARG A 70 -1.74 -8.91 11.11
C ARG A 70 -2.15 -8.55 9.69
N HIS A 71 -2.76 -7.38 9.55
CA HIS A 71 -3.16 -6.80 8.28
C HIS A 71 -2.69 -5.36 8.25
N LEU A 72 -2.19 -4.92 7.10
CA LEU A 72 -1.92 -3.51 6.85
C LEU A 72 -3.13 -2.94 6.10
N ILE A 73 -3.81 -1.96 6.69
CA ILE A 73 -4.77 -1.12 5.94
C ILE A 73 -3.98 0.09 5.48
N ALA A 74 -3.99 0.38 4.18
CA ALA A 74 -3.15 1.42 3.59
C ALA A 74 -3.90 2.30 2.61
N GLY A 75 -3.39 3.52 2.45
CA GLY A 75 -3.94 4.55 1.59
C GLY A 75 -2.82 5.23 0.83
N TYR A 76 -2.95 5.33 -0.48
CA TYR A 76 -2.01 5.97 -1.39
C TYR A 76 -2.66 7.21 -1.98
N ASP A 77 -2.25 8.37 -1.47
CA ASP A 77 -2.69 9.68 -1.93
C ASP A 77 -1.96 10.03 -3.23
N LEU A 78 -2.71 10.05 -4.33
CA LEU A 78 -2.21 10.34 -5.68
C LEU A 78 -1.86 11.82 -5.85
N SER A 79 -2.45 12.71 -5.07
CA SER A 79 -2.22 14.15 -5.18
C SER A 79 -0.86 14.56 -4.61
N THR A 80 -0.46 13.93 -3.48
CA THR A 80 0.81 14.22 -2.81
C THR A 80 1.86 13.13 -2.97
N ASP A 81 1.52 12.06 -3.69
CA ASP A 81 2.35 10.85 -3.83
C ASP A 81 2.79 10.31 -2.45
N ARG A 82 1.84 10.20 -1.51
CA ARG A 82 2.12 9.72 -0.14
C ARG A 82 1.41 8.42 0.15
N LEU A 83 2.16 7.48 0.72
CA LEU A 83 1.65 6.22 1.24
C LEU A 83 1.42 6.34 2.75
N TYR A 84 0.26 5.90 3.21
CA TYR A 84 -0.10 5.81 4.62
C TYR A 84 -0.48 4.38 4.95
N GLY A 85 -0.27 3.93 6.19
CA GLY A 85 -0.63 2.57 6.54
C GLY A 85 -0.66 2.29 8.04
N HIS A 86 -1.68 1.56 8.47
CA HIS A 86 -1.87 1.10 9.85
C HIS A 86 -1.87 -0.42 9.91
N VAL A 87 -0.97 -0.99 10.72
CA VAL A 87 -0.96 -2.42 11.00
C VAL A 87 -2.00 -2.72 12.09
N LYS A 88 -2.93 -3.62 11.80
CA LYS A 88 -4.06 -4.01 12.66
C LYS A 88 -4.14 -5.52 12.85
N ALA A 89 -4.76 -5.94 13.95
CA ALA A 89 -5.01 -7.35 14.24
C ALA A 89 -6.15 -7.94 13.39
N ARG A 90 -7.08 -7.08 12.93
CA ARG A 90 -8.23 -7.42 12.12
C ARG A 90 -8.36 -6.39 10.99
N LYS A 91 -9.06 -6.77 9.92
CA LYS A 91 -9.38 -5.90 8.78
C LYS A 91 -10.90 -5.75 8.60
N GLY A 92 -11.60 -5.52 9.71
CA GLY A 92 -13.05 -5.34 9.70
C GLY A 92 -13.43 -3.90 9.38
N ARG A 93 -14.75 -3.67 9.26
CA ARG A 93 -15.31 -2.34 8.96
C ARG A 93 -14.92 -1.29 10.01
N THR A 94 -14.77 -1.69 11.28
CA THR A 94 -14.34 -0.80 12.36
C THR A 94 -12.92 -0.29 12.13
N GLU A 95 -11.99 -1.19 11.80
CA GLU A 95 -10.61 -0.81 11.52
C GLU A 95 -10.49 0.02 10.23
N PHE A 96 -11.25 -0.35 9.21
CA PHE A 96 -11.37 0.41 7.96
C PHE A 96 -11.87 1.83 8.21
N LEU A 97 -12.99 2.02 8.92
CA LEU A 97 -13.52 3.34 9.26
C LEU A 97 -12.55 4.17 10.10
N ALA A 98 -11.84 3.55 11.03
CA ALA A 98 -10.80 4.24 11.80
C ALA A 98 -9.67 4.74 10.88
N PHE A 99 -9.30 3.97 9.85
CA PHE A 99 -8.32 4.37 8.86
C PHE A 99 -8.83 5.49 7.95
N CYS A 100 -10.07 5.38 7.47
CA CYS A 100 -10.73 6.42 6.67
C CYS A 100 -10.84 7.76 7.41
N ARG A 101 -11.18 7.74 8.71
CA ARG A 101 -11.16 8.95 9.56
C ARG A 101 -9.78 9.57 9.66
N TYR A 102 -8.76 8.74 9.81
CA TYR A 102 -7.36 9.20 9.79
C TYR A 102 -7.01 9.84 8.45
N LEU A 103 -7.35 9.23 7.31
CA LEU A 103 -7.12 9.82 5.99
C LEU A 103 -7.84 11.17 5.85
N ARG A 104 -9.10 11.23 6.29
CA ARG A 104 -9.89 12.47 6.26
C ARG A 104 -9.26 13.58 7.11
N SER A 105 -8.67 13.27 8.26
CA SER A 105 -8.02 14.28 9.12
C SER A 105 -6.73 14.86 8.54
N LEU A 106 -6.19 14.28 7.46
CA LEU A 106 -5.00 14.81 6.78
C LEU A 106 -5.30 15.99 5.84
N HIS A 107 -6.58 16.29 5.61
CA HIS A 107 -7.03 17.33 4.68
C HIS A 107 -8.03 18.28 5.37
N PRO A 108 -8.11 19.56 4.98
CA PRO A 108 -9.14 20.49 5.47
C PRO A 108 -10.56 19.97 5.23
N ALA A 109 -11.55 20.39 6.03
CA ALA A 109 -12.93 19.88 6.00
C ALA A 109 -13.66 20.19 4.68
N GLU A 110 -13.25 21.28 4.03
CA GLU A 110 -13.81 21.83 2.80
C GLU A 110 -13.29 21.09 1.56
N VAL A 111 -12.13 20.45 1.67
CA VAL A 111 -11.54 19.67 0.58
C VAL A 111 -12.30 18.35 0.41
N ARG A 112 -12.93 18.19 -0.75
CA ARG A 112 -13.59 16.95 -1.14
C ARG A 112 -12.54 15.90 -1.54
N ILE A 113 -12.60 14.74 -0.89
CA ILE A 113 -11.67 13.63 -1.15
C ILE A 113 -12.43 12.46 -1.80
N ALA A 114 -11.79 11.77 -2.74
CA ALA A 114 -12.25 10.49 -3.25
C ALA A 114 -11.38 9.38 -2.69
N ILE A 115 -12.00 8.33 -2.16
CA ILE A 115 -11.32 7.10 -1.76
C ILE A 115 -11.70 6.01 -2.75
N VAL A 116 -10.72 5.56 -3.54
CA VAL A 116 -10.86 4.45 -4.48
C VAL A 116 -10.60 3.14 -3.76
N LEU A 117 -11.54 2.20 -3.83
CA LEU A 117 -11.57 0.96 -3.04
C LEU A 117 -12.02 -0.21 -3.90
N ASP A 118 -11.75 -1.44 -3.45
CA ASP A 118 -12.43 -2.63 -3.97
C ASP A 118 -13.80 -2.85 -3.30
N ASN A 119 -14.52 -3.89 -3.75
CA ASN A 119 -15.84 -4.24 -3.22
C ASN A 119 -15.78 -5.16 -1.98
N PHE A 120 -14.67 -5.16 -1.23
CA PHE A 120 -14.57 -5.95 -0.01
C PHE A 120 -15.67 -5.55 0.98
N SER A 121 -16.35 -6.54 1.59
CA SER A 121 -17.56 -6.30 2.38
C SER A 121 -17.42 -5.20 3.46
N PRO A 122 -16.31 -5.12 4.23
CA PRO A 122 -16.03 -4.01 5.13
C PRO A 122 -16.06 -2.60 4.51
N HIS A 123 -15.73 -2.45 3.23
CA HIS A 123 -15.77 -1.17 2.51
C HIS A 123 -17.20 -0.75 2.17
N LEU A 124 -18.12 -1.71 2.09
CA LEU A 124 -19.48 -1.44 1.66
C LEU A 124 -20.35 -0.93 2.80
N SER A 125 -21.17 0.06 2.46
CA SER A 125 -22.36 0.41 3.23
C SER A 125 -23.46 -0.58 2.89
N THR A 126 -23.93 -1.35 3.86
CA THR A 126 -24.98 -2.35 3.65
C THR A 126 -26.27 -1.92 4.35
N ARG A 127 -27.39 -2.60 4.03
CA ARG A 127 -28.67 -2.40 4.72
C ARG A 127 -28.56 -2.62 6.24
N THR A 128 -27.73 -3.57 6.67
CA THR A 128 -27.54 -3.93 8.07
C THR A 128 -26.47 -3.11 8.77
N ASP A 129 -25.54 -2.51 8.02
CA ASP A 129 -24.46 -1.68 8.56
C ASP A 129 -24.17 -0.48 7.63
N PRO A 130 -24.91 0.63 7.81
CA PRO A 130 -24.79 1.81 6.95
C PRO A 130 -23.65 2.74 7.35
N ARG A 131 -22.78 2.35 8.30
CA ARG A 131 -21.81 3.27 8.93
C ARG A 131 -20.80 3.83 7.95
N VAL A 132 -20.43 3.08 6.91
CA VAL A 132 -19.50 3.56 5.87
C VAL A 132 -20.13 4.67 5.04
N GLY A 133 -21.36 4.46 4.53
CA GLY A 133 -22.07 5.48 3.76
C GLY A 133 -22.39 6.72 4.59
N LYS A 134 -22.83 6.53 5.85
CA LYS A 134 -23.06 7.65 6.78
C LYS A 134 -21.80 8.45 7.05
N TRP A 135 -20.66 7.77 7.21
CA TRP A 135 -19.39 8.46 7.40
C TRP A 135 -18.92 9.20 6.14
N ALA A 136 -19.23 8.71 4.94
CA ALA A 136 -18.84 9.36 3.69
C ALA A 136 -19.42 10.78 3.53
N ALA A 137 -20.51 11.11 4.24
CA ALA A 137 -21.06 12.46 4.32
C ALA A 137 -20.06 13.53 4.84
N ASN A 138 -18.90 13.13 5.36
CA ASN A 138 -17.80 14.03 5.75
C ASN A 138 -17.01 14.58 4.54
N ASN A 139 -17.70 14.95 3.47
CA ASN A 139 -17.14 15.42 2.20
C ASN A 139 -16.20 14.38 1.53
N VAL A 140 -16.64 13.12 1.54
CA VAL A 140 -15.90 11.97 0.99
C VAL A 140 -16.73 11.26 -0.07
N GLU A 141 -16.13 11.05 -1.23
CA GLU A 141 -16.65 10.14 -2.24
C GLU A 141 -15.99 8.77 -2.09
N LEU A 142 -16.79 7.70 -2.06
CA LEU A 142 -16.29 6.33 -2.10
C LEU A 142 -16.46 5.79 -3.53
N ALA A 143 -15.36 5.54 -4.21
CA ALA A 143 -15.34 5.09 -5.59
C ALA A 143 -14.88 3.64 -5.68
N TYR A 144 -15.80 2.72 -5.99
CA TYR A 144 -15.49 1.30 -6.05
C TYR A 144 -14.95 0.90 -7.44
N VAL A 145 -13.88 0.11 -7.47
CA VAL A 145 -13.42 -0.52 -8.70
C VAL A 145 -14.39 -1.64 -9.13
N PRO A 146 -14.48 -1.98 -10.42
CA PRO A 146 -15.26 -3.13 -10.87
C PRO A 146 -14.85 -4.42 -10.16
N PHE A 147 -15.77 -5.38 -10.09
CA PHE A 147 -15.45 -6.72 -9.60
C PHE A 147 -14.27 -7.30 -10.38
N TYR A 148 -13.33 -7.92 -9.66
CA TYR A 148 -12.07 -8.47 -10.21
C TYR A 148 -11.15 -7.42 -10.87
N GLY A 149 -11.40 -6.14 -10.66
CA GLY A 149 -10.61 -5.02 -11.18
C GLY A 149 -9.53 -4.51 -10.23
N SER A 150 -8.96 -5.35 -9.37
CA SER A 150 -7.95 -4.88 -8.38
C SER A 150 -6.74 -4.21 -9.03
N TRP A 151 -6.35 -4.65 -10.24
CA TRP A 151 -5.30 -4.03 -11.05
C TRP A 151 -5.56 -2.55 -11.39
N LEU A 152 -6.81 -2.07 -11.32
CA LEU A 152 -7.13 -0.65 -11.47
C LEU A 152 -6.83 0.15 -10.19
N ASN A 153 -6.75 -0.49 -9.03
CA ASN A 153 -6.44 0.18 -7.78
C ASN A 153 -4.93 0.45 -7.69
N ARG A 154 -4.51 1.70 -7.84
CA ARG A 154 -3.09 2.06 -7.99
C ARG A 154 -2.23 1.78 -6.75
N ILE A 155 -2.85 1.54 -5.59
CA ILE A 155 -2.12 1.15 -4.38
C ILE A 155 -1.50 -0.25 -4.49
N GLU A 156 -2.03 -1.14 -5.32
CA GLU A 156 -1.53 -2.52 -5.47
C GLU A 156 -0.06 -2.57 -5.93
N ALA A 157 0.34 -1.64 -6.80
CA ALA A 157 1.74 -1.48 -7.20
C ALA A 157 2.65 -1.11 -6.01
N GLN A 158 2.14 -0.34 -5.04
CA GLN A 158 2.88 0.04 -3.84
C GLN A 158 3.11 -1.15 -2.91
N PHE A 159 2.17 -2.10 -2.86
CA PHE A 159 2.31 -3.32 -2.07
C PHE A 159 3.37 -4.27 -2.59
N THR A 160 3.57 -4.32 -3.90
CA THR A 160 4.67 -5.09 -4.52
C THR A 160 6.02 -4.55 -4.04
N ALA A 161 6.22 -3.23 -4.11
CA ALA A 161 7.45 -2.59 -3.63
C ALA A 161 7.62 -2.75 -2.11
N LEU A 162 6.55 -2.59 -1.33
CA LEU A 162 6.57 -2.79 0.12
C LEU A 162 7.03 -4.21 0.49
N ARG A 163 6.45 -5.24 -0.15
CA ARG A 163 6.85 -6.63 0.07
C ARG A 163 8.34 -6.82 -0.20
N TYR A 164 8.81 -6.34 -1.35
CA TYR A 164 10.19 -6.48 -1.75
C TYR A 164 11.18 -5.83 -0.77
N PHE A 165 10.92 -4.58 -0.36
CA PHE A 165 11.86 -3.83 0.47
C PHE A 165 11.74 -4.10 1.98
N ALA A 166 10.55 -4.43 2.47
CA ALA A 166 10.28 -4.53 3.90
C ALA A 166 10.12 -5.95 4.41
N LEU A 167 9.79 -6.93 3.54
CA LEU A 167 9.45 -8.28 3.95
C LEU A 167 10.33 -9.36 3.31
N ASP A 168 10.68 -9.26 2.04
CA ASP A 168 11.46 -10.30 1.38
C ASP A 168 12.84 -10.47 2.04
N GLY A 169 13.25 -11.73 2.24
CA GLY A 169 14.50 -12.09 2.92
C GLY A 169 14.51 -11.89 4.43
N THR A 170 13.39 -11.48 5.04
CA THR A 170 13.28 -11.28 6.49
C THR A 170 12.78 -12.53 7.23
N ASP A 171 13.05 -12.59 8.53
CA ASP A 171 12.49 -13.57 9.44
C ASP A 171 12.23 -12.90 10.80
N HIS A 172 11.19 -12.06 10.83
CA HIS A 172 10.86 -11.27 12.03
C HIS A 172 10.38 -12.15 13.18
N GLU A 173 10.85 -11.84 14.38
CA GLU A 173 10.52 -12.59 15.60
C GLU A 173 9.20 -12.12 16.22
N SER A 174 8.74 -10.91 15.88
CA SER A 174 7.49 -10.36 16.41
C SER A 174 6.73 -9.47 15.42
N HIS A 175 5.41 -9.36 15.64
CA HIS A 175 4.56 -8.42 14.89
C HIS A 175 4.98 -6.96 15.10
N ARG A 176 5.56 -6.63 16.25
CA ARG A 176 6.11 -5.29 16.54
C ARG A 176 7.27 -4.97 15.60
N GLU A 177 8.17 -5.93 15.42
CA GLU A 177 9.33 -5.79 14.54
C GLU A 177 8.90 -5.66 13.08
N GLN A 178 8.05 -6.58 12.59
CA GLN A 178 7.51 -6.52 11.22
C GLN A 178 6.76 -5.19 10.97
N ALA A 179 5.91 -4.75 11.91
CA ALA A 179 5.23 -3.46 11.80
C ALA A 179 6.20 -2.27 11.85
N SER A 180 7.31 -2.38 12.56
CA SER A 180 8.37 -1.35 12.57
C SER A 180 9.03 -1.24 11.19
N MET A 181 9.35 -2.36 10.56
CA MET A 181 9.95 -2.39 9.22
C MET A 181 9.02 -1.81 8.15
N ILE A 182 7.73 -2.17 8.19
CA ILE A 182 6.72 -1.58 7.31
C ILE A 182 6.64 -0.06 7.49
N ARG A 183 6.59 0.43 8.74
CA ARG A 183 6.56 1.89 9.02
C ARG A 183 7.82 2.60 8.54
N ARG A 184 8.99 2.00 8.74
CA ARG A 184 10.27 2.52 8.23
C ARG A 184 10.28 2.63 6.71
N TYR A 185 9.79 1.59 6.02
CA TYR A 185 9.64 1.61 4.57
C TYR A 185 8.71 2.73 4.11
N ILE A 186 7.51 2.84 4.69
CA ILE A 186 6.55 3.91 4.32
C ILE A 186 7.18 5.29 4.50
N ALA A 187 7.84 5.52 5.65
CA ALA A 187 8.51 6.79 5.93
C ALA A 187 9.67 7.07 4.96
N TRP A 188 10.44 6.03 4.59
CA TRP A 188 11.49 6.15 3.59
C TRP A 188 10.89 6.47 2.21
N ARG A 189 9.89 5.71 1.73
CA ARG A 189 9.23 5.89 0.44
C ARG A 189 8.65 7.30 0.30
N ASN A 190 7.99 7.81 1.34
CA ASN A 190 7.44 9.17 1.33
C ASN A 190 8.50 10.28 1.31
N ARG A 191 9.74 9.99 1.73
CA ARG A 191 10.88 10.92 1.59
C ARG A 191 11.62 10.75 0.27
N HIS A 192 11.42 9.64 -0.44
CA HIS A 192 12.14 9.27 -1.66
C HIS A 192 11.18 9.06 -2.84
N VAL A 193 10.15 9.90 -2.92
CA VAL A 193 9.16 9.93 -4.01
C VAL A 193 9.75 10.31 -5.36
N THR A 194 10.88 11.00 -5.36
CA THR A 194 11.43 11.61 -6.57
C THR A 194 12.88 11.21 -6.75
N ASP A 195 13.09 10.08 -7.42
CA ASP A 195 14.41 9.75 -7.96
C ASP A 195 14.61 10.59 -9.25
N PRO A 196 15.58 11.53 -9.27
CA PRO A 196 15.84 12.36 -10.46
C PRO A 196 16.23 11.53 -11.69
N SER A 197 16.89 10.40 -11.49
CA SER A 197 17.31 9.46 -12.54
C SER A 197 16.11 8.72 -13.12
N LEU A 198 15.21 8.22 -12.27
CA LEU A 198 13.96 7.58 -12.72
C LEU A 198 13.08 8.57 -13.49
N ARG A 199 12.97 9.82 -13.02
CA ARG A 199 12.27 10.89 -13.76
C ARG A 199 12.89 11.18 -15.12
N LYS A 200 14.21 11.09 -15.25
CA LYS A 200 14.90 11.24 -16.53
C LYS A 200 14.56 10.09 -17.48
N VAL A 201 14.51 8.85 -16.97
CA VAL A 201 14.12 7.67 -17.74
C VAL A 201 12.65 7.75 -18.19
N ILE A 202 11.73 8.08 -17.28
CA ILE A 202 10.30 8.22 -17.59
C ILE A 202 10.08 9.31 -18.64
N ARG A 203 10.63 10.52 -18.43
CA ARG A 203 10.52 11.61 -19.40
C ARG A 203 11.05 11.20 -20.77
N ARG A 204 12.20 10.52 -20.83
CA ARG A 204 12.76 10.01 -22.09
C ARG A 204 11.83 9.01 -22.77
N ALA A 205 11.22 8.09 -22.00
CA ALA A 205 10.26 7.12 -22.52
C ALA A 205 8.99 7.79 -23.06
N ASP A 206 8.49 8.82 -22.38
CA ASP A 206 7.32 9.60 -22.82
C ASP A 206 7.62 10.40 -24.09
N THR A 207 8.81 11.00 -24.20
CA THR A 207 9.26 11.66 -25.44
C THR A 207 9.29 10.68 -26.62
N ILE A 208 9.83 9.48 -26.41
CA ILE A 208 9.86 8.43 -27.45
C ILE A 208 8.45 8.00 -27.85
N LYS A 209 7.53 7.81 -26.88
CA LYS A 209 6.13 7.48 -27.17
C LYS A 209 5.45 8.56 -28.00
N ARG A 210 5.61 9.84 -27.64
CA ARG A 210 5.03 10.96 -28.40
C ARG A 210 5.58 11.02 -29.82
N ALA A 211 6.89 10.80 -29.99
CA ALA A 211 7.53 10.78 -31.31
C ALA A 211 7.12 9.59 -32.20
N LYS A 212 6.54 8.53 -31.64
CA LYS A 212 6.01 7.39 -32.41
C LYS A 212 4.53 7.51 -32.77
N VAL A 213 3.81 8.44 -32.15
CA VAL A 213 2.37 8.66 -32.34
C VAL A 213 2.11 9.89 -33.22
N ALA A 214 3.14 10.74 -33.42
CA ALA A 214 3.21 11.76 -34.45
C ALA A 214 3.77 11.16 -35.75
#